data_AF-A0A1L7VL78-F1
#
_entry.id   AF-A0A1L7VL78-F1
#
_cell.length_a   1.000
_cell.length_b   1.000
_cell.length_c   1.000
_cell.angle_alpha   90.00
_cell.angle_beta   90.00
_cell.angle_gamma   90.00
#
_symmetry.space_group_name_H-M   'P 1'
#
loop_
_entity.id
_entity.type
_entity.pdbx_description
1 polymer ?
#
loop_
_entity_poly.entity_id
_entity_poly.type
_entity_poly.pdbx_seq_one_letter_code
_entity_poly.pdbx_strand_id
1 'polypeptide(L)'
;MPFIEAHISTSSIDFDLEAEHHHGITIDLFLQHNRPITFPIKDIRLFESPMNEGGLTFTDTETGTEARRNIISIPGPGHQGSLREDNKGCFLTLHPGQKHTKNGYISRIESGVGSIELPENSTVEEYKEAIAKQPKVWKWWSAENLENGHTYRVGIDKASTIKEWFEGSMEELLCKPLAERTDEKMKKEPIVINVTQPAEFTMKRPDSDGSLDWP
;
A
#
# COMPACT_ATOMS: atom_id res chain seq x y z
N MET A 1 -14.16 -3.59 -21.73
CA MET A 1 -14.03 -2.83 -20.47
C MET A 1 -12.57 -2.92 -20.07
N PRO A 2 -11.91 -1.82 -19.65
CA PRO A 2 -10.53 -1.90 -19.19
C PRO A 2 -10.43 -2.80 -17.95
N PHE A 3 -9.31 -3.50 -17.82
CA PHE A 3 -8.87 -4.12 -16.57
C PHE A 3 -7.36 -3.94 -16.45
N ILE A 4 -6.83 -4.15 -15.25
CA ILE A 4 -5.40 -4.05 -14.97
C ILE A 4 -4.90 -5.43 -14.58
N GLU A 5 -3.83 -5.89 -15.21
CA GLU A 5 -3.10 -7.07 -14.74
C GLU A 5 -2.02 -6.62 -13.77
N ALA A 6 -1.87 -7.36 -12.66
CA ALA A 6 -0.85 -7.13 -11.66
C ALA A 6 0.09 -8.33 -11.58
N HIS A 7 1.39 -8.06 -11.74
CA HIS A 7 2.46 -9.01 -11.49
C HIS A 7 3.16 -8.61 -10.20
N ILE A 8 3.20 -9.52 -9.24
CA ILE A 8 3.76 -9.28 -7.92
C ILE A 8 5.06 -10.06 -7.81
N SER A 9 6.08 -9.42 -7.24
CA SER A 9 7.34 -10.05 -6.87
C SER A 9 7.77 -9.57 -5.50
N THR A 10 8.52 -10.42 -4.79
CA THR A 10 9.13 -10.08 -3.51
C THR A 10 10.64 -10.01 -3.67
N SER A 11 11.28 -9.20 -2.83
CA SER A 11 12.75 -9.10 -2.76
C SER A 11 13.42 -10.41 -2.34
N SER A 12 12.69 -11.28 -1.65
CA SER A 12 13.13 -12.59 -1.17
C SER A 12 11.93 -13.53 -1.05
N ILE A 13 12.18 -14.83 -1.23
CA ILE A 13 11.19 -15.89 -0.94
C ILE A 13 11.02 -16.11 0.57
N ASP A 14 11.98 -15.64 1.37
CA ASP A 14 11.90 -15.66 2.82
C ASP A 14 11.67 -14.22 3.31
N PHE A 15 10.66 -14.04 4.17
CA PHE A 15 10.55 -12.85 5.00
C PHE A 15 11.08 -13.18 6.38
N ASP A 16 12.37 -12.90 6.57
CA ASP A 16 13.10 -13.15 7.81
C ASP A 16 13.16 -11.89 8.67
N LEU A 17 12.52 -11.94 9.84
CA LEU A 17 12.52 -10.82 10.77
C LEU A 17 13.90 -10.57 11.38
N GLU A 18 14.78 -11.57 11.47
CA GLU A 18 16.15 -11.38 11.96
C GLU A 18 17.04 -10.68 10.93
N ALA A 19 16.62 -10.63 9.65
CA ALA A 19 17.36 -9.93 8.62
C ALA A 19 17.28 -8.40 8.83
N GLU A 20 18.41 -7.71 8.74
CA GLU A 20 18.45 -6.25 8.91
C GLU A 20 17.84 -5.44 7.74
N HIS A 21 17.38 -6.11 6.69
CA HIS A 21 16.93 -5.51 5.44
C HIS A 21 15.41 -5.55 5.30
N HIS A 22 14.83 -4.51 4.71
CA HIS A 22 13.40 -4.46 4.41
C HIS A 22 12.94 -5.59 3.49
N HIS A 23 11.73 -6.09 3.71
CA HIS A 23 11.09 -7.00 2.77
C HIS A 23 10.34 -6.18 1.72
N GLY A 24 10.94 -6.05 0.54
CA GLY A 24 10.36 -5.34 -0.60
C GLY A 24 9.32 -6.19 -1.33
N ILE A 25 8.22 -5.55 -1.71
CA ILE A 25 7.17 -6.10 -2.57
C ILE A 25 7.03 -5.15 -3.77
N THR A 26 7.20 -5.68 -4.97
CA THR A 26 7.09 -4.93 -6.22
C THR A 26 5.86 -5.40 -6.98
N ILE A 27 5.03 -4.45 -7.40
CA ILE A 27 3.78 -4.68 -8.13
C ILE A 27 3.88 -3.95 -9.47
N ASP A 28 3.97 -4.72 -10.54
CA ASP A 28 3.94 -4.21 -11.91
C ASP A 28 2.50 -4.27 -12.43
N LEU A 29 1.96 -3.10 -12.78
CA LEU A 29 0.62 -2.92 -13.31
C LEU A 29 0.67 -2.77 -14.83
N PHE A 30 -0.16 -3.55 -15.53
CA PHE A 30 -0.30 -3.52 -16.99
C PHE A 30 -1.76 -3.24 -17.36
N LEU A 31 -1.98 -2.15 -18.08
CA LEU A 31 -3.31 -1.80 -18.54
C LEU A 31 -3.71 -2.67 -19.74
N GLN A 32 -4.79 -3.44 -19.55
CA GLN A 32 -5.46 -4.19 -20.62
C GLN A 32 -6.63 -3.35 -21.16
N HIS A 33 -6.28 -2.40 -22.02
CA HIS A 33 -7.20 -1.50 -22.73
C HIS A 33 -6.55 -0.96 -24.00
N ASN A 34 -7.33 -0.39 -24.92
CA ASN A 34 -6.79 0.18 -26.16
C ASN A 34 -6.40 1.66 -26.02
N ARG A 35 -6.73 2.30 -24.90
CA ARG A 35 -6.47 3.72 -24.66
C ARG A 35 -5.90 3.93 -23.25
N PRO A 36 -5.10 4.98 -23.04
CA PRO A 36 -4.69 5.35 -21.69
C PRO A 36 -5.89 5.62 -20.79
N ILE A 37 -5.71 5.36 -19.50
CA ILE A 37 -6.65 5.75 -18.46
C ILE A 37 -5.94 6.64 -17.45
N THR A 38 -6.61 7.66 -16.95
CA THR A 38 -6.10 8.54 -15.90
C THR A 38 -7.05 8.50 -14.71
N PHE A 39 -6.53 8.24 -13.51
CA PHE A 39 -7.36 8.06 -12.31
C PHE A 39 -6.67 8.61 -11.05
N PRO A 40 -7.42 8.85 -9.97
CA PRO A 40 -6.87 9.26 -8.68
C PRO A 40 -5.81 8.30 -8.11
N ILE A 41 -4.65 8.80 -7.71
CA ILE A 41 -3.57 7.98 -7.13
C ILE A 41 -3.99 7.30 -5.81
N LYS A 42 -4.98 7.87 -5.11
CA LYS A 42 -5.56 7.31 -3.87
C LYS A 42 -6.01 5.86 -4.05
N ASP A 43 -6.46 5.50 -5.26
CA ASP A 43 -7.04 4.20 -5.57
C ASP A 43 -5.99 3.07 -5.57
N ILE A 44 -4.70 3.39 -5.68
CA ILE A 44 -3.59 2.42 -5.67
C ILE A 44 -2.53 2.70 -4.59
N ARG A 45 -2.72 3.73 -3.75
CA ARG A 45 -1.72 4.15 -2.76
C ARG A 45 -1.45 3.06 -1.72
N LEU A 46 -2.45 2.23 -1.41
CA LEU A 46 -2.32 1.16 -0.44
C LEU A 46 -1.34 0.07 -0.88
N PHE A 47 -0.95 0.02 -2.16
CA PHE A 47 0.12 -0.87 -2.65
C PHE A 47 1.51 -0.47 -2.15
N GLU A 48 1.71 0.81 -1.82
CA GLU A 48 2.95 1.32 -1.21
C GLU A 48 3.02 1.03 0.30
N SER A 49 1.93 0.53 0.88
CA SER A 49 1.80 0.22 2.30
C SER A 49 1.21 -1.16 2.47
N PRO A 50 2.01 -2.20 2.22
CA PRO A 50 1.57 -3.56 1.97
C PRO A 50 0.71 -4.16 3.10
N MET A 51 0.84 -3.65 4.32
CA MET A 51 0.17 -4.17 5.51
C MET A 51 -1.15 -3.50 5.86
N ASN A 52 -1.56 -2.47 5.13
CA ASN A 52 -2.81 -1.78 5.39
C ASN A 52 -3.97 -2.42 4.62
N GLU A 53 -5.14 -2.40 5.23
CA GLU A 53 -6.37 -2.88 4.63
C GLU A 53 -6.70 -2.13 3.32
N GLY A 54 -7.21 -2.87 2.32
CA GLY A 54 -7.68 -2.31 1.05
C GLY A 54 -6.61 -2.15 -0.05
N GLY A 55 -5.40 -2.68 0.15
CA GLY A 55 -4.34 -2.75 -0.87
C GLY A 55 -3.93 -4.18 -1.20
N LEU A 56 -2.93 -4.69 -0.50
CA LEU A 56 -2.46 -6.06 -0.66
C LEU A 56 -3.16 -7.00 0.33
N THR A 57 -3.26 -8.27 -0.03
CA THR A 57 -3.69 -9.36 0.85
C THR A 57 -2.57 -10.38 0.99
N PHE A 58 -2.54 -11.08 2.12
CA PHE A 58 -1.61 -12.17 2.38
C PHE A 58 -2.41 -13.40 2.74
N THR A 59 -2.55 -14.32 1.80
CA THR A 59 -3.34 -15.55 2.01
C THR A 59 -2.40 -16.68 2.37
N ASP A 60 -2.59 -17.27 3.53
CA ASP A 60 -1.90 -18.48 3.94
C ASP A 60 -2.18 -19.60 2.91
N THR A 61 -1.13 -20.20 2.36
CA THR A 61 -1.27 -21.18 1.28
C THR A 61 -1.76 -22.54 1.75
N GLU A 62 -1.61 -22.86 3.04
CA GLU A 62 -2.03 -24.13 3.63
C GLU A 62 -3.51 -24.07 4.04
N THR A 63 -3.90 -23.00 4.75
CA THR A 63 -5.26 -22.85 5.28
C THR A 63 -6.21 -22.12 4.33
N GLY A 64 -5.67 -21.34 3.38
CA GLY A 64 -6.44 -20.45 2.51
C GLY A 64 -6.98 -19.20 3.21
N THR A 65 -6.57 -18.95 4.47
CA THR A 65 -7.06 -17.83 5.28
C THR A 65 -6.22 -16.57 5.01
N GLU A 66 -6.87 -15.42 4.89
CA GLU A 66 -6.16 -14.14 4.80
C GLU A 66 -5.65 -13.70 6.18
N ALA A 67 -4.35 -13.38 6.25
CA ALA A 67 -3.76 -12.79 7.44
C ALA A 67 -4.40 -11.43 7.75
N ARG A 68 -4.56 -11.14 9.03
CA ARG A 68 -5.13 -9.89 9.50
C ARG A 68 -4.20 -8.71 9.11
N ARG A 69 -4.79 -7.66 8.57
CA ARG A 69 -4.11 -6.42 8.17
C ARG A 69 -4.39 -5.29 9.15
N ASN A 70 -3.56 -4.26 9.12
CA ASN A 70 -3.77 -3.06 9.91
C ASN A 70 -4.94 -2.24 9.38
N ILE A 71 -5.76 -1.74 10.30
CA ILE A 71 -6.82 -0.77 10.01
C ILE A 71 -6.21 0.64 10.09
N ILE A 72 -5.19 0.91 9.27
CA ILE A 72 -4.65 2.26 9.13
C ILE A 72 -5.12 2.79 7.78
N SER A 73 -6.00 3.78 7.84
CA SER A 73 -6.32 4.59 6.67
C SER A 73 -5.15 5.54 6.42
N ILE A 74 -4.53 5.44 5.23
CA ILE A 74 -3.54 6.43 4.82
C ILE A 74 -4.28 7.57 4.15
N PRO A 75 -4.36 8.78 4.76
CA PRO A 75 -4.94 9.94 4.09
C PRO A 75 -4.10 10.30 2.87
N GLY A 76 -4.60 9.97 1.67
CA GLY A 76 -4.15 10.44 0.36
C GLY A 76 -4.05 11.96 0.32
N PRO A 77 -3.12 12.58 -0.47
CA PRO A 77 -3.42 13.90 -0.99
C PRO A 77 -4.75 13.76 -1.72
N GLY A 78 -5.82 14.29 -1.12
CA GLY A 78 -7.15 14.23 -1.72
C GLY A 78 -7.11 15.05 -3.00
N HIS A 79 -7.44 14.46 -4.15
CA HIS A 79 -7.95 15.29 -5.22
C HIS A 79 -9.32 15.77 -4.73
N GLN A 80 -9.46 17.08 -4.57
CA GLN A 80 -10.79 17.67 -4.52
C GLN A 80 -11.05 18.30 -5.87
N GLY A 81 -12.04 17.76 -6.59
CA GLY A 81 -12.51 18.28 -7.86
C GLY A 81 -11.63 17.93 -9.06
N SER A 82 -11.81 18.74 -10.11
CA SER A 82 -11.32 18.52 -11.47
C SER A 82 -9.80 18.31 -11.56
N LEU A 83 -9.35 17.52 -12.54
CA LEU A 83 -7.95 17.42 -12.93
C LEU A 83 -7.44 18.79 -13.43
N ARG A 84 -6.34 19.28 -12.86
CA ARG A 84 -5.71 20.58 -13.11
C ARG A 84 -4.19 20.48 -13.04
N GLU A 85 -3.49 21.48 -13.57
CA GLU A 85 -2.01 21.52 -13.55
C GLU A 85 -1.45 21.55 -12.11
N ASP A 86 -2.12 22.24 -11.20
CA ASP A 86 -1.72 22.39 -9.80
C ASP A 86 -1.97 21.11 -8.96
N ASN A 87 -2.90 20.24 -9.37
CA ASN A 87 -3.22 19.00 -8.66
C ASN A 87 -2.88 17.71 -9.44
N LYS A 88 -2.22 17.81 -10.61
CA LYS A 88 -1.94 16.67 -11.49
C LYS A 88 -1.18 15.53 -10.80
N GLY A 89 -0.35 15.83 -9.80
CA GLY A 89 0.36 14.83 -8.98
C GLY A 89 -0.56 13.93 -8.13
N CYS A 90 -1.85 14.27 -8.00
CA CYS A 90 -2.85 13.44 -7.35
C CYS A 90 -3.47 12.39 -8.29
N PHE A 91 -3.06 12.37 -9.56
CA PHE A 91 -3.55 11.48 -10.59
C PHE A 91 -2.41 10.62 -11.14
N LEU A 92 -2.77 9.45 -11.64
CA LEU A 92 -1.88 8.56 -12.37
C LEU A 92 -2.49 8.23 -13.73
N THR A 93 -1.65 8.21 -14.76
CA THR A 93 -2.01 7.63 -16.06
C THR A 93 -1.36 6.27 -16.24
N LEU A 94 -2.15 5.28 -16.65
CA LEU A 94 -1.64 4.02 -17.18
C LEU A 94 -1.81 4.02 -18.70
N HIS A 95 -0.76 3.65 -19.44
CA HIS A 95 -0.79 3.51 -20.88
C HIS A 95 -0.83 2.02 -21.28
N PRO A 96 -1.58 1.66 -22.33
CA PRO A 96 -1.55 0.31 -22.89
C PRO A 96 -0.13 -0.10 -23.27
N GLY A 97 0.26 -1.33 -22.92
CA GLY A 97 1.58 -1.86 -23.23
C GLY A 97 2.74 -1.26 -22.44
N GLN A 98 2.48 -0.32 -21.51
CA GLN A 98 3.50 0.20 -20.61
C GLN A 98 3.37 -0.39 -19.22
N LYS A 99 4.52 -0.73 -18.64
CA LYS A 99 4.62 -1.22 -17.27
C LYS A 99 4.64 -0.06 -16.29
N HIS A 100 3.76 -0.07 -15.30
CA HIS A 100 3.82 0.86 -14.18
C HIS A 100 4.15 0.12 -12.88
N THR A 101 5.26 0.49 -12.25
CA THR A 101 5.75 -0.19 -11.05
C THR A 101 5.36 0.56 -9.78
N LYS A 102 4.77 -0.15 -8.83
CA LYS A 102 4.59 0.26 -7.44
C LYS A 102 5.45 -0.59 -6.53
N ASN A 103 6.12 0.05 -5.57
CA ASN A 103 6.93 -0.63 -4.58
C ASN A 103 6.34 -0.39 -3.20
N GLY A 104 6.07 -1.48 -2.49
CA GLY A 104 5.79 -1.49 -1.07
C GLY A 104 6.97 -2.10 -0.33
N TYR A 105 7.16 -1.70 0.92
CA TYR A 105 8.18 -2.29 1.78
C TYR A 105 7.57 -2.58 3.14
N ILE A 106 7.87 -3.75 3.68
CA ILE A 106 7.67 -4.06 5.08
C ILE A 106 9.01 -3.77 5.74
N SER A 107 8.99 -2.89 6.73
CA SER A 107 10.20 -2.34 7.35
C SER A 107 10.06 -2.36 8.86
N ARG A 108 11.17 -2.64 9.56
CA ARG A 108 11.27 -2.36 10.98
C ARG A 108 11.09 -0.87 11.25
N ILE A 109 10.34 -0.54 12.27
CA ILE A 109 10.22 0.81 12.82
C ILE A 109 10.76 0.83 14.24
N GLU A 110 11.31 1.97 14.63
CA GLU A 110 11.68 2.18 16.02
C GLU A 110 10.41 2.46 16.83
N SER A 111 10.20 1.69 17.90
CA SER A 111 9.03 1.79 18.76
C SER A 111 9.46 1.98 20.22
N GLY A 112 8.74 2.82 20.96
CA GLY A 112 8.97 2.98 22.40
C GLY A 112 8.46 1.78 23.19
N VAL A 113 9.21 1.36 24.19
CA VAL A 113 8.80 0.30 25.12
C VAL A 113 7.96 0.90 26.26
N GLY A 114 6.79 0.30 26.51
CA GLY A 114 5.88 0.68 27.60
C GLY A 114 4.98 1.88 27.31
N SER A 115 4.04 2.15 28.22
CA SER A 115 3.16 3.32 28.16
C SER A 115 3.86 4.57 28.67
N ILE A 116 3.64 5.70 28.00
CA ILE A 116 4.01 7.01 28.53
C ILE A 116 2.90 7.47 29.47
N GLU A 117 3.18 7.52 30.76
CA GLU A 117 2.31 8.16 31.74
C GLU A 117 2.77 9.60 31.94
N LEU A 118 1.93 10.55 31.53
CA LEU A 118 2.13 11.96 31.81
C LEU A 118 0.95 12.52 32.62
N PRO A 119 1.20 13.53 33.48
CA PRO A 119 0.12 14.25 34.16
C PRO A 119 -0.92 14.80 33.17
N GLU A 120 -2.18 14.83 33.61
CA GLU A 120 -3.22 15.61 32.93
C GLU A 120 -2.74 17.07 32.85
N ASN A 121 -2.74 17.65 31.64
CA ASN A 121 -2.18 18.96 31.25
C ASN A 121 -0.68 19.00 30.86
N SER A 122 -0.03 17.85 30.63
CA SER A 122 1.31 17.86 30.06
C SER A 122 1.38 18.52 28.68
N THR A 123 2.49 19.21 28.43
CA THR A 123 2.75 19.91 27.16
C THR A 123 3.18 18.93 26.06
N VAL A 124 3.09 19.38 24.80
CA VAL A 124 3.58 18.60 23.65
C VAL A 124 5.09 18.36 23.76
N GLU A 125 5.82 19.33 24.31
CA GLU A 125 7.25 19.27 24.57
C GLU A 125 7.59 18.21 25.62
N GLU A 126 6.85 18.17 26.73
CA GLU A 126 7.01 17.12 27.76
C GLU A 126 6.71 15.73 27.21
N TYR A 127 5.71 15.61 26.34
CA TYR A 127 5.42 14.35 25.66
C TYR A 127 6.52 13.91 24.70
N LYS A 128 7.08 14.84 23.91
CA LYS A 128 8.24 14.55 23.05
C LYS A 128 9.47 14.14 23.86
N GLU A 129 9.74 14.81 24.98
CA GLU A 129 10.82 14.42 25.87
C GLU A 129 10.61 13.03 26.48
N ALA A 130 9.38 12.72 26.90
CA ALA A 130 9.05 11.39 27.42
C ALA A 130 9.26 10.31 26.35
N ILE A 131 8.80 10.54 25.10
CA ILE A 131 9.07 9.65 23.97
C ILE A 131 10.58 9.49 23.76
N ALA A 132 11.35 10.57 23.83
CA ALA A 132 12.80 10.53 23.59
C ALA A 132 13.55 9.76 24.69
N LYS A 133 13.03 9.76 25.93
CA LYS A 133 13.62 9.05 27.08
C LYS A 133 13.19 7.57 27.15
N GLN A 134 12.14 7.17 26.43
CA GLN A 134 11.71 5.77 26.42
C GLN A 134 12.77 4.87 25.75
N PRO A 135 13.05 3.69 26.32
CA PRO A 135 13.78 2.65 25.62
C PRO A 135 13.15 2.37 24.26
N LYS A 136 13.99 2.20 23.25
CA LYS A 136 13.58 1.97 21.87
C LYS A 136 13.87 0.54 21.49
N VAL A 137 12.92 -0.10 20.83
CA VAL A 137 13.06 -1.43 20.24
C VAL A 137 12.66 -1.38 18.78
N TRP A 138 13.29 -2.24 17.98
CA TRP A 138 12.87 -2.44 16.60
C TRP A 138 11.66 -3.37 16.55
N LYS A 139 10.57 -2.90 15.94
CA LYS A 139 9.38 -3.70 15.69
C LYS A 139 9.10 -3.81 14.21
N TRP A 140 8.79 -5.01 13.76
CA TRP A 140 8.26 -5.26 12.43
C TRP A 140 6.75 -5.00 12.46
N TRP A 141 6.40 -3.72 12.38
CA TRP A 141 4.99 -3.33 12.45
C TRP A 141 4.18 -4.12 11.42
N SER A 142 3.09 -4.72 11.89
CA SER A 142 2.10 -5.47 11.09
C SER A 142 2.53 -6.85 10.61
N ALA A 143 3.76 -7.29 10.88
CA ALA A 143 4.16 -8.67 10.67
C ALA A 143 3.69 -9.62 11.80
N GLU A 144 3.14 -9.05 12.89
CA GLU A 144 2.60 -9.77 14.05
C GLU A 144 1.56 -10.84 13.68
N ASN A 145 0.76 -10.57 12.63
CA ASN A 145 -0.31 -11.45 12.16
C ASN A 145 0.16 -12.53 11.16
N LEU A 146 1.47 -12.60 10.88
CA LEU A 146 2.06 -13.63 10.03
C LEU A 146 2.75 -14.68 10.92
N GLU A 147 2.30 -15.92 10.84
CA GLU A 147 2.75 -17.03 11.67
C GLU A 147 4.10 -17.58 11.20
N ASN A 148 4.94 -18.01 12.14
CA ASN A 148 6.28 -18.50 11.84
C ASN A 148 6.23 -19.81 11.02
N GLY A 149 7.00 -19.89 9.94
CA GLY A 149 7.07 -21.08 9.08
C GLY A 149 5.94 -21.18 8.06
N HIS A 150 4.94 -20.30 8.14
CA HIS A 150 3.83 -20.28 7.18
C HIS A 150 4.24 -19.59 5.89
N THR A 151 3.64 -20.05 4.78
CA THR A 151 3.85 -19.44 3.46
C THR A 151 2.61 -18.65 3.07
N TYR A 152 2.84 -17.40 2.67
CA TYR A 152 1.79 -16.46 2.31
C TYR A 152 1.88 -16.12 0.84
N ARG A 153 0.75 -16.24 0.14
CA ARG A 153 0.57 -15.73 -1.21
C ARG A 153 0.12 -14.28 -1.15
N VAL A 154 0.86 -13.41 -1.84
CA VAL A 154 0.52 -12.00 -1.97
C VAL A 154 -0.55 -11.84 -3.05
N GLY A 155 -1.67 -11.25 -2.65
CA GLY A 155 -2.78 -10.90 -3.52
C GLY A 155 -3.10 -9.41 -3.46
N ILE A 156 -4.19 -9.04 -4.13
CA ILE A 156 -4.77 -7.70 -4.09
C ILE A 156 -6.19 -7.83 -3.56
N ASP A 157 -6.57 -6.92 -2.67
CA ASP A 157 -7.91 -6.89 -2.12
C ASP A 157 -8.95 -6.66 -3.23
N LYS A 158 -10.07 -7.39 -3.18
CA LYS A 158 -11.15 -7.22 -4.15
C LYS A 158 -11.75 -5.81 -4.12
N ALA A 159 -11.63 -5.10 -3.00
CA ALA A 159 -12.03 -3.70 -2.86
C ALA A 159 -11.02 -2.72 -3.50
N SER A 160 -9.78 -3.14 -3.76
CA SER A 160 -8.75 -2.37 -4.48
C SER A 160 -9.08 -2.27 -5.97
N THR A 161 -10.08 -1.46 -6.28
CA THR A 161 -10.51 -1.18 -7.65
C THR A 161 -10.36 0.29 -7.94
N ILE A 162 -10.11 0.64 -9.20
CA ILE A 162 -10.20 2.03 -9.64
C ILE A 162 -11.68 2.35 -9.77
N LYS A 163 -12.16 3.25 -8.91
CA LYS A 163 -13.60 3.54 -8.81
C LYS A 163 -14.06 4.57 -9.83
N GLU A 164 -13.15 5.45 -10.21
CA GLU A 164 -13.42 6.56 -11.12
C GLU A 164 -12.20 6.88 -11.96
N TRP A 165 -12.40 7.13 -13.25
CA TRP A 165 -11.31 7.32 -14.19
C TRP A 165 -11.72 8.13 -15.43
N PHE A 166 -10.75 8.76 -16.06
CA PHE A 166 -10.88 9.35 -17.39
C PHE A 166 -10.28 8.43 -18.45
N GLU A 167 -10.90 8.39 -19.62
CA GLU A 167 -10.26 7.85 -20.81
C GLU A 167 -9.41 8.95 -21.46
N GLY A 168 -8.12 8.65 -21.65
CA GLY A 168 -7.12 9.61 -22.13
C GLY A 168 -5.94 9.73 -21.16
N SER A 169 -4.82 10.18 -21.71
CA SER A 169 -3.62 10.50 -20.93
C SER A 169 -3.78 11.81 -20.16
N MET A 170 -2.99 12.00 -19.11
CA MET A 170 -3.01 13.23 -18.33
C MET A 170 -2.74 14.45 -19.20
N GLU A 171 -1.78 14.36 -20.12
CA GLU A 171 -1.38 15.42 -21.04
C GLU A 171 -2.55 15.80 -21.97
N GLU A 172 -3.20 14.81 -22.58
CA GLU A 172 -4.37 15.04 -23.43
C GLU A 172 -5.53 15.69 -22.66
N LEU A 173 -5.76 15.25 -21.42
CA LEU A 173 -6.84 15.76 -20.58
C LEU A 173 -6.55 17.19 -20.14
N LEU A 174 -5.31 17.55 -19.82
CA LEU A 174 -4.94 18.90 -19.41
C LEU A 174 -5.11 19.93 -20.53
N CYS A 175 -5.02 19.50 -21.80
CA CYS A 175 -5.35 20.33 -22.96
C CYS A 175 -6.86 20.59 -23.14
N LYS A 176 -7.74 19.83 -22.47
CA LYS A 176 -9.19 20.00 -22.57
C LYS A 176 -9.71 21.13 -21.66
N PRO A 177 -10.87 21.72 -22.01
CA PRO A 177 -11.56 22.66 -21.13
C PRO A 177 -11.82 22.05 -19.74
N LEU A 178 -11.75 22.88 -18.68
CA LEU A 178 -11.94 22.42 -17.29
C LEU A 178 -13.27 21.68 -17.08
N ALA A 179 -14.33 22.09 -17.79
CA ALA A 179 -15.65 21.47 -17.75
C ALA A 179 -15.69 20.01 -18.28
N GLU A 180 -14.65 19.55 -18.97
CA GLU A 180 -14.55 18.18 -19.49
C GLU A 180 -13.72 17.25 -18.61
N ARG A 181 -13.08 17.79 -17.56
CA ARG A 181 -12.15 17.05 -16.69
C ARG A 181 -12.53 17.16 -15.22
N THR A 182 -13.83 17.17 -14.95
CA THR A 182 -14.43 17.18 -13.61
C THR A 182 -14.74 15.75 -13.13
N ASP A 183 -14.96 15.58 -11.82
CA ASP A 183 -15.27 14.27 -11.23
C ASP A 183 -16.57 13.67 -11.81
N GLU A 184 -17.52 14.50 -12.23
CA GLU A 184 -18.76 14.06 -12.91
C GLU A 184 -18.51 13.55 -14.33
N LYS A 185 -17.40 13.96 -14.95
CA LYS A 185 -17.00 13.49 -16.29
C LYS A 185 -16.17 12.22 -16.26
N MET A 186 -15.72 11.80 -15.08
CA MET A 186 -15.09 10.50 -14.92
C MET A 186 -16.11 9.38 -15.13
N LYS A 187 -15.65 8.34 -15.83
CA LYS A 187 -16.31 7.04 -15.89
C LYS A 187 -16.34 6.44 -14.48
N LYS A 188 -17.49 5.89 -14.10
CA LYS A 188 -17.72 5.28 -12.78
C LYS A 188 -17.81 3.75 -12.85
N GLU A 189 -17.57 3.17 -14.03
CA GLU A 189 -17.41 1.72 -14.14
C GLU A 189 -16.10 1.30 -13.46
N PRO A 190 -16.15 0.43 -12.44
CA PRO A 190 -14.97 0.06 -11.68
C PRO A 190 -14.00 -0.75 -12.55
N ILE A 191 -12.72 -0.42 -12.47
CA ILE A 191 -11.64 -1.19 -13.11
C ILE A 191 -11.03 -2.12 -12.08
N VAL A 192 -11.15 -3.41 -12.35
CA VAL A 192 -10.59 -4.46 -11.50
C VAL A 192 -9.09 -4.62 -11.75
N ILE A 193 -8.36 -4.93 -10.69
CA ILE A 193 -6.95 -5.27 -10.73
C ILE A 193 -6.83 -6.77 -10.48
N ASN A 194 -6.46 -7.51 -11.52
CA ASN A 194 -6.36 -8.97 -11.49
C ASN A 194 -4.91 -9.37 -11.28
N VAL A 195 -4.63 -10.11 -10.21
CA VAL A 195 -3.31 -10.70 -10.00
C VAL A 195 -3.15 -11.90 -10.92
N THR A 196 -2.32 -11.76 -11.95
CA THR A 196 -2.01 -12.82 -12.92
C THR A 196 -0.71 -13.55 -12.61
N GLN A 197 0.19 -12.89 -11.87
CA GLN A 197 1.42 -13.49 -11.33
C GLN A 197 1.54 -13.14 -9.86
N PRO A 198 1.00 -13.97 -8.94
CA PRO A 198 1.16 -13.74 -7.50
C PRO A 198 2.59 -14.09 -7.07
N ALA A 199 3.06 -13.44 -6.01
CA ALA A 199 4.28 -13.84 -5.31
C ALA A 199 3.93 -14.64 -4.06
N GLU A 200 4.88 -15.44 -3.58
CA GLU A 200 4.78 -16.14 -2.31
C GLU A 200 6.05 -15.88 -1.49
N PHE A 201 5.89 -15.80 -0.17
CA PHE A 201 7.02 -15.77 0.75
C PHE A 201 6.74 -16.61 2.00
N THR A 202 7.78 -17.19 2.58
CA THR A 202 7.73 -17.92 3.84
C THR A 202 8.18 -17.02 4.97
N MET A 203 7.38 -16.96 6.04
CA MET A 203 7.67 -16.17 7.22
C MET A 203 8.71 -16.87 8.11
N LYS A 204 9.75 -16.15 8.53
CA LYS A 204 10.75 -16.62 9.50
C LYS A 204 10.87 -15.60 10.61
N ARG A 205 10.59 -16.04 11.83
CA ARG A 205 10.60 -15.17 13.01
C ARG A 205 11.03 -15.93 14.27
N PRO A 206 11.79 -15.30 15.17
CA PRO A 206 12.27 -15.94 16.40
C PRO A 206 11.20 -15.96 17.50
N ASP A 207 10.16 -15.14 17.39
CA ASP A 207 9.20 -14.82 18.45
C ASP A 207 7.75 -14.84 17.93
N SER A 208 6.77 -14.92 18.84
CA SER A 208 5.34 -15.05 18.47
C SER A 208 4.58 -13.72 18.32
N ASP A 209 5.09 -12.58 18.78
CA ASP A 209 4.37 -11.29 18.77
C ASP A 209 4.88 -10.22 17.75
N GLY A 210 6.04 -10.44 17.16
CA GLY A 210 6.66 -9.72 16.04
C GLY A 210 7.74 -8.79 16.54
N SER A 211 8.01 -8.86 17.84
CA SER A 211 9.04 -8.12 18.51
C SER A 211 10.31 -8.96 18.48
N LEU A 212 11.36 -8.41 17.87
CA LEU A 212 12.64 -9.07 18.01
C LEU A 212 13.18 -8.95 19.45
N ASP A 213 12.56 -8.14 20.33
CA ASP A 213 13.07 -7.80 21.67
C ASP A 213 14.59 -7.51 21.67
N TRP A 214 15.08 -6.91 20.59
CA TRP A 214 16.48 -6.51 20.47
C TRP A 214 16.73 -5.35 21.44
N PRO A 215 17.69 -5.48 22.38
CA PRO A 215 18.15 -4.36 23.19
C PRO A 215 18.84 -3.27 22.38
#